data_AF-A0A9D7JS76-F1
#
_entry.id   AF-A0A9D7JS76-F1
#
_cell.length_a   1.000
_cell.length_b   1.000
_cell.length_c   1.000
_cell.angle_alpha   90.00
_cell.angle_beta   90.00
_cell.angle_gamma   90.00
#
_symmetry.space_group_name_H-M   'P 1'
#
loop_
_entity.id
_entity.type
_entity.pdbx_description
1 polymer ?
#
loop_
_entity_poly.entity_id
_entity_poly.type
_entity_poly.pdbx_seq_one_letter_code
_entity_poly.pdbx_strand_id
1 'polypeptide(L)'
;MEKENLVRDYMGQGLLRDQCLEIVGLSKNQFYYQAKGTRPGKSPTLTTAWRNPETYIVHQVDNQEVVKKVVAIKLDPDHANWYQMITITLKIQGFYINHKKVYRLMFEHLLLEDEVKVRGKDYVKYRRVAPIRPLQIIEMDIKYVWVYEEKKYAFVLTIIDTFTRYVLHWSVGYSMKGEQIKQAWEFVVAEYFQPQRWHLMNWK
;
A
#
# COMPACT_ATOMS: atom_id res chain seq x y z
N MET A 1 17.96 -35.49 10.54
CA MET A 1 19.11 -36.19 11.17
C MET A 1 19.93 -37.02 10.18
N GLU A 2 19.41 -38.12 9.61
CA GLU A 2 20.23 -39.01 8.75
C GLU A 2 20.78 -38.32 7.49
N LYS A 3 19.93 -37.55 6.78
CA LYS A 3 20.35 -36.75 5.62
C LYS A 3 21.28 -35.57 5.95
N GLU A 4 21.10 -34.94 7.11
CA GLU A 4 21.96 -33.83 7.53
C GLU A 4 23.38 -34.30 7.87
N ASN A 5 23.50 -35.47 8.51
CA ASN A 5 24.78 -36.09 8.82
C ASN A 5 25.49 -36.48 7.52
N LEU A 6 24.78 -37.05 6.55
CA LEU A 6 25.32 -37.37 5.24
C LEU A 6 25.87 -36.13 4.50
N VAL A 7 25.16 -35.00 4.56
CA VAL A 7 25.65 -33.73 4.00
C VAL A 7 26.92 -33.26 4.71
N ARG A 8 26.99 -33.36 6.05
CA ARG A 8 28.18 -32.98 6.83
C ARG A 8 29.38 -33.87 6.52
N ASP A 9 29.16 -35.16 6.30
CA ASP A 9 30.22 -36.12 5.96
C ASP A 9 30.81 -35.83 4.57
N TYR A 10 29.96 -35.59 3.55
CA TYR A 10 30.43 -35.21 2.22
C TYR A 10 31.16 -33.87 2.21
N MET A 11 30.70 -32.91 3.01
CA MET A 11 31.43 -31.64 3.20
C MET A 11 32.81 -31.86 3.85
N GLY A 12 32.92 -32.78 4.82
CA GLY A 12 34.19 -33.16 5.44
C GLY A 12 35.18 -33.83 4.47
N GLN A 13 34.67 -34.44 3.40
CA GLN A 13 35.47 -35.01 2.30
C GLN A 13 35.86 -33.97 1.23
N GLY A 14 35.49 -32.69 1.41
CA GLY A 14 35.93 -31.59 0.55
C GLY A 14 34.93 -31.15 -0.52
N LEU A 15 33.72 -31.73 -0.56
CA LEU A 15 32.66 -31.28 -1.47
C LEU A 15 32.02 -29.97 -0.99
N LEU A 16 31.65 -29.11 -1.94
CA LEU A 16 30.97 -27.86 -1.63
C LEU A 16 29.56 -28.14 -1.09
N ARG A 17 29.18 -27.46 0.00
CA ARG A 17 27.87 -27.60 0.67
C ARG A 17 26.70 -27.66 -0.31
N ASP A 18 26.66 -26.75 -1.28
CA ASP A 18 25.53 -26.63 -2.20
C ASP A 18 25.41 -27.85 -3.12
N GLN A 19 26.52 -28.47 -3.51
CA GLN A 19 26.54 -29.73 -4.24
C GLN A 19 26.07 -30.89 -3.36
N CYS A 20 26.53 -30.96 -2.11
CA CYS A 20 26.08 -31.99 -1.16
C CYS A 20 24.56 -31.89 -0.89
N LEU A 21 24.04 -30.67 -0.76
CA LEU A 21 22.61 -30.41 -0.56
C LEU A 21 21.77 -30.84 -1.76
N GLU A 22 22.24 -30.58 -2.98
CA GLU A 22 21.61 -31.00 -4.22
C GLU A 22 21.57 -32.53 -4.34
N ILE A 23 22.71 -33.20 -4.10
CA ILE A 23 22.84 -34.67 -4.15
C ILE A 23 21.88 -35.36 -3.15
N VAL A 24 21.80 -34.82 -1.93
CA VAL A 24 20.98 -35.41 -0.85
C VAL A 24 19.49 -34.98 -0.94
N GLY A 25 19.17 -34.02 -1.81
CA GLY A 25 17.83 -33.48 -1.99
C GLY A 25 17.34 -32.69 -0.78
N LEU A 26 18.21 -31.92 -0.14
CA LEU A 26 17.91 -31.04 0.99
C LEU A 26 18.01 -29.57 0.59
N SER A 27 17.01 -28.77 0.96
CA SER A 27 17.15 -27.31 0.86
C SER A 27 18.09 -26.77 1.93
N LYS A 28 18.72 -25.61 1.65
CA LYS A 28 19.56 -24.88 2.62
C LYS A 28 18.82 -24.64 3.93
N ASN A 29 17.54 -24.25 3.85
CA ASN A 29 16.71 -23.99 5.02
C ASN A 29 16.52 -25.25 5.86
N GLN A 30 16.24 -26.40 5.24
CA GLN A 30 16.09 -27.67 5.97
C GLN A 30 17.40 -28.12 6.63
N PHE A 31 18.55 -27.87 5.99
CA PHE A 31 19.85 -28.25 6.54
C PHE A 31 20.25 -27.43 7.79
N TYR A 32 19.93 -26.13 7.80
CA TYR A 32 20.26 -25.26 8.94
C TYR A 32 19.17 -25.21 10.01
N TYR A 33 17.91 -25.47 9.65
CA TYR A 33 16.80 -25.33 10.57
C TYR A 33 16.76 -26.48 11.58
N GLN A 34 17.05 -26.16 12.85
CA GLN A 34 16.86 -27.07 13.96
C GLN A 34 15.47 -26.85 14.58
N ALA A 35 14.60 -27.86 14.46
CA ALA A 35 13.29 -27.83 15.10
C ALA A 35 13.45 -27.86 16.63
N LYS A 36 13.09 -26.77 17.31
CA LYS A 36 13.24 -26.62 18.77
C LYS A 36 12.22 -27.42 19.59
N GLY A 37 11.44 -28.30 18.97
CA GLY A 37 10.37 -29.09 19.60
C GLY A 37 9.18 -28.26 20.13
N THR A 38 9.30 -26.93 20.17
CA THR A 38 8.24 -26.02 20.61
C THR A 38 7.40 -25.56 19.44
N ARG A 39 6.08 -25.49 19.64
CA ARG A 39 5.16 -24.93 18.66
C ARG A 39 5.51 -23.45 18.47
N PRO A 40 5.88 -22.99 17.25
CA PRO A 40 6.24 -21.60 17.06
C PRO A 40 5.02 -20.69 17.23
N GLY A 41 5.16 -19.67 18.09
CA GLY A 41 4.15 -18.64 18.31
C GLY A 41 3.12 -18.96 19.40
N LYS A 42 2.42 -17.90 19.87
CA LYS A 42 1.30 -18.04 20.80
C LYS A 42 0.06 -18.56 20.07
N SER A 43 -0.69 -19.44 20.72
CA SER A 43 -1.98 -19.89 20.20
C SER A 43 -2.95 -18.72 20.01
N PRO A 44 -3.86 -18.80 19.02
CA PRO A 44 -5.00 -17.90 18.89
C PRO A 44 -5.76 -17.68 20.20
N THR A 45 -5.99 -16.42 20.59
CA THR A 45 -6.87 -16.12 21.72
C THR A 45 -8.34 -16.33 21.36
N LEU A 46 -9.10 -16.88 22.30
CA LEU A 46 -10.55 -17.12 22.18
C LEU A 46 -11.39 -15.90 22.59
N THR A 47 -10.80 -14.99 23.37
CA THR A 47 -11.47 -13.78 23.85
C THR A 47 -10.77 -12.51 23.35
N THR A 48 -11.51 -11.42 23.35
CA THR A 48 -11.06 -10.08 22.97
C THR A 48 -11.51 -9.11 24.04
N ALA A 49 -10.59 -8.28 24.54
CA ALA A 49 -10.96 -7.21 25.44
C ALA A 49 -11.80 -6.16 24.69
N TRP A 50 -12.89 -5.72 25.30
CA TRP A 50 -13.77 -4.68 24.79
C TRP A 50 -14.05 -3.68 25.90
N ARG A 51 -13.81 -2.40 25.63
CA ARG A 51 -14.16 -1.30 26.54
C ARG A 51 -15.50 -0.74 26.15
N ASN A 52 -16.43 -0.73 27.09
CA ASN A 52 -17.71 -0.06 26.91
C ASN A 52 -17.47 1.44 26.65
N PRO A 53 -17.96 2.01 25.53
CA PRO A 53 -17.78 3.43 25.21
C PRO A 53 -18.41 4.41 26.21
N GLU A 54 -19.49 4.01 26.89
CA GLU A 54 -20.24 4.85 27.82
C GLU A 54 -19.69 4.77 29.24
N THR A 55 -19.43 3.55 29.73
CA THR A 55 -19.03 3.32 31.13
C THR A 55 -17.51 3.22 31.33
N TYR A 56 -16.75 3.11 30.24
CA TYR A 56 -15.30 2.87 30.22
C TYR A 56 -14.83 1.58 30.91
N ILE A 57 -15.75 0.69 31.29
CA ILE A 57 -15.44 -0.61 31.90
C ILE A 57 -14.97 -1.58 30.81
N VAL A 58 -13.92 -2.34 31.11
CA VAL A 58 -13.34 -3.34 30.20
C VAL A 58 -13.90 -4.72 30.52
N HIS A 59 -14.47 -5.37 29.50
CA HIS A 59 -14.98 -6.73 29.54
C HIS A 59 -14.19 -7.64 28.60
N GLN A 60 -14.18 -8.93 28.88
CA GLN A 60 -13.71 -9.94 27.94
C GLN A 60 -14.90 -10.46 27.15
N VAL A 61 -14.80 -10.38 25.83
CA VAL A 61 -15.84 -10.76 24.88
C VAL A 61 -15.37 -11.97 24.08
N ASP A 62 -16.23 -12.97 23.92
CA ASP A 62 -15.92 -14.15 23.13
C ASP A 62 -15.78 -13.83 21.63
N ASN A 63 -15.03 -14.64 20.89
CA ASN A 63 -14.91 -14.53 19.44
C ASN A 63 -16.29 -14.55 18.73
N GLN A 64 -17.27 -15.31 19.22
CA GLN A 64 -18.62 -15.34 18.63
C GLN A 64 -19.29 -13.96 18.65
N GLU A 65 -19.14 -13.21 19.74
CA GLU A 65 -19.67 -11.85 19.85
C GLU A 65 -18.94 -10.87 18.92
N VAL A 66 -17.61 -11.01 18.78
CA VAL A 66 -16.84 -10.23 17.80
C VAL A 66 -17.34 -10.52 16.37
N VAL A 67 -17.59 -11.78 16.05
CA VAL A 67 -18.11 -12.19 14.73
C VAL A 67 -19.50 -11.61 14.48
N LYS A 68 -20.42 -11.61 15.47
CA LYS A 68 -21.73 -10.95 15.35
C LYS A 68 -21.58 -9.46 15.02
N LYS A 69 -20.63 -8.75 15.67
CA LYS A 69 -20.34 -7.35 15.36
C LYS A 69 -19.77 -7.16 13.96
N VAL A 70 -18.87 -8.03 13.52
CA VAL A 70 -18.36 -8.02 12.13
C VAL A 70 -19.49 -8.17 11.12
N VAL A 71 -20.42 -9.11 11.35
CA VAL A 71 -21.60 -9.31 10.49
C VAL A 71 -22.49 -8.07 10.48
N ALA A 72 -22.75 -7.47 11.64
CA ALA A 72 -23.53 -6.23 11.73
C ALA A 72 -22.90 -5.08 10.93
N ILE A 73 -21.56 -4.92 10.99
CA ILE A 73 -20.84 -3.92 10.20
C ILE A 73 -20.93 -4.20 8.70
N LYS A 74 -20.86 -5.47 8.28
CA LYS A 74 -20.99 -5.84 6.86
C LYS A 74 -22.38 -5.64 6.28
N LEU A 75 -23.42 -5.74 7.11
CA LEU A 75 -24.82 -5.56 6.68
C LEU A 75 -25.17 -4.07 6.47
N ASP A 76 -24.35 -3.16 6.96
CA ASP A 76 -24.52 -1.73 6.75
C ASP A 76 -24.02 -1.33 5.34
N PRO A 77 -24.91 -0.86 4.44
CA PRO A 77 -24.56 -0.51 3.07
C PRO A 77 -23.60 0.69 2.98
N ASP A 78 -23.50 1.52 4.02
CA ASP A 78 -22.63 2.69 4.06
C ASP A 78 -21.20 2.36 4.53
N HIS A 79 -20.96 1.12 5.01
CA HIS A 79 -19.68 0.70 5.55
C HIS A 79 -18.80 -0.05 4.54
N ALA A 80 -17.48 0.19 4.62
CA ALA A 80 -16.51 -0.47 3.76
C ALA A 80 -16.34 -1.96 4.12
N ASN A 81 -16.47 -2.83 3.11
CA ASN A 81 -16.48 -4.28 3.27
C ASN A 81 -15.08 -4.94 3.33
N TRP A 82 -14.06 -4.19 3.71
CA TRP A 82 -12.68 -4.68 3.78
C TRP A 82 -12.23 -4.86 5.24
N TYR A 83 -11.54 -5.97 5.51
CA TYR A 83 -11.26 -6.40 6.88
C TYR A 83 -10.45 -5.39 7.70
N GLN A 84 -9.58 -4.55 7.09
CA GLN A 84 -8.88 -3.53 7.89
C GLN A 84 -9.78 -2.33 8.22
N MET A 85 -10.75 -1.96 7.38
CA MET A 85 -11.74 -0.93 7.75
C MET A 85 -12.67 -1.48 8.82
N ILE A 86 -13.14 -2.72 8.69
CA ILE A 86 -13.90 -3.39 9.76
C ILE A 86 -13.09 -3.42 11.06
N THR A 87 -11.77 -3.67 11.00
CA THR A 87 -10.90 -3.61 12.17
C THR A 87 -10.89 -2.22 12.81
N ILE A 88 -10.83 -1.15 12.00
CA ILE A 88 -10.88 0.23 12.48
C ILE A 88 -12.24 0.51 13.13
N THR A 89 -13.34 0.12 12.50
CA THR A 89 -14.69 0.26 13.06
C THR A 89 -14.83 -0.46 14.40
N LEU A 90 -14.34 -1.70 14.51
CA LEU A 90 -14.33 -2.44 15.78
C LEU A 90 -13.51 -1.71 16.85
N LYS A 91 -12.35 -1.14 16.49
CA LYS A 91 -11.55 -0.35 17.44
C LYS A 91 -12.28 0.90 17.91
N ILE A 92 -12.98 1.61 17.02
CA ILE A 92 -13.82 2.78 17.35
C ILE A 92 -14.94 2.36 18.31
N GLN A 93 -15.53 1.18 18.09
CA GLN A 93 -16.54 0.58 18.98
C GLN A 93 -15.97 0.07 20.32
N GLY A 94 -14.66 0.20 20.57
CA GLY A 94 -14.02 -0.14 21.85
C GLY A 94 -13.32 -1.49 21.91
N PHE A 95 -13.20 -2.23 20.79
CA PHE A 95 -12.49 -3.51 20.78
C PHE A 95 -10.97 -3.35 20.71
N TYR A 96 -10.25 -3.99 21.63
CA TYR A 96 -8.79 -4.12 21.56
C TYR A 96 -8.42 -5.32 20.69
N ILE A 97 -8.56 -5.14 19.38
CA ILE A 97 -8.37 -6.20 18.39
C ILE A 97 -7.37 -5.81 17.30
N ASN A 98 -6.63 -6.81 16.80
CA ASN A 98 -5.70 -6.65 15.68
C ASN A 98 -6.35 -7.13 14.38
N HIS A 99 -6.00 -6.50 13.26
CA HIS A 99 -6.47 -6.89 11.92
C HIS A 99 -6.19 -8.35 11.58
N LYS A 100 -5.11 -8.94 12.12
CA LYS A 100 -4.82 -10.38 11.96
C LYS A 100 -5.90 -11.28 12.59
N LYS A 101 -6.41 -10.90 13.76
CA LYS A 101 -7.49 -11.64 14.44
C LYS A 101 -8.81 -11.46 13.72
N VAL A 102 -9.12 -10.23 13.27
CA VAL A 102 -10.32 -9.95 12.46
C VAL A 102 -10.30 -10.76 11.17
N TYR A 103 -9.19 -10.75 10.43
CA TYR A 103 -9.02 -11.56 9.22
C TYR A 103 -9.25 -13.04 9.49
N ARG A 104 -8.62 -13.60 10.53
CA ARG A 104 -8.80 -15.01 10.91
C ARG A 104 -10.27 -15.35 11.19
N LEU A 105 -10.94 -14.54 12.01
CA LEU A 105 -12.35 -14.75 12.33
C LEU A 105 -13.24 -14.64 11.08
N MET A 106 -12.98 -13.68 10.21
CA MET A 106 -13.72 -13.57 8.95
C MET A 106 -13.47 -14.78 8.04
N PHE A 107 -12.24 -15.28 7.97
CA PHE A 107 -11.89 -16.46 7.17
C PHE A 107 -12.58 -17.72 7.70
N GLU A 108 -12.51 -17.96 9.03
CA GLU A 108 -13.13 -19.12 9.69
C GLU A 108 -14.65 -19.14 9.53
N HIS A 109 -15.28 -17.97 9.38
CA HIS A 109 -16.73 -17.81 9.24
C HIS A 109 -17.21 -17.50 7.81
N LEU A 110 -16.34 -17.61 6.79
CA LEU A 110 -16.67 -17.34 5.38
C LEU A 110 -17.24 -15.92 5.14
N LEU A 111 -16.70 -14.93 5.86
CA LEU A 111 -17.09 -13.52 5.78
C LEU A 111 -16.14 -12.66 4.94
N LEU A 112 -15.08 -13.24 4.38
CA LEU A 112 -14.18 -12.53 3.46
C LEU A 112 -14.83 -12.45 2.07
N GLU A 113 -14.58 -11.35 1.38
CA GLU A 113 -15.00 -11.20 -0.02
C GLU A 113 -14.17 -12.08 -0.94
N ASP A 114 -14.80 -12.54 -2.01
CA ASP A 114 -14.10 -13.19 -3.11
C ASP A 114 -13.15 -12.22 -3.79
N GLU A 115 -12.08 -12.76 -4.38
CA GLU A 115 -11.17 -11.97 -5.18
C GLU A 115 -11.91 -11.35 -6.36
N VAL A 116 -11.96 -10.01 -6.39
CA VAL A 116 -12.54 -9.28 -7.52
C VAL A 116 -11.68 -9.58 -8.74
N LYS A 117 -12.17 -10.45 -9.63
CA LYS A 117 -11.56 -10.67 -10.94
C LYS A 117 -11.55 -9.34 -11.67
N VAL A 118 -10.35 -8.75 -11.81
CA VAL A 118 -10.15 -7.50 -12.53
C VAL A 118 -10.63 -7.71 -13.96
N ARG A 119 -11.84 -7.24 -14.27
CA ARG A 119 -12.28 -7.09 -15.66
C ARG A 119 -11.36 -6.06 -16.31
N GLY A 120 -11.02 -6.28 -17.58
CA GLY A 120 -10.16 -5.35 -18.33
C GLY A 120 -10.66 -3.92 -18.17
N LYS A 121 -9.75 -2.97 -17.94
CA LYS A 121 -10.12 -1.57 -17.77
C LYS A 121 -10.73 -1.05 -19.06
N ASP A 122 -11.89 -0.39 -18.96
CA ASP A 122 -12.42 0.41 -20.06
C ASP A 122 -11.55 1.67 -20.20
N TYR A 123 -10.54 1.58 -21.07
CA TYR A 123 -9.71 2.74 -21.41
C TYR A 123 -10.55 3.76 -22.17
N VAL A 124 -10.52 5.02 -21.72
CA VAL A 124 -11.15 6.14 -22.41
C VAL A 124 -10.54 6.25 -23.81
N LYS A 125 -11.34 5.97 -24.86
CA LYS A 125 -10.87 5.92 -26.25
C LYS A 125 -10.60 7.29 -26.88
N TYR A 126 -11.24 8.34 -26.38
CA TYR A 126 -11.17 9.67 -26.98
C TYR A 126 -11.02 10.75 -25.90
N ARG A 127 -9.78 11.16 -25.63
CA ARG A 127 -9.49 12.36 -24.84
C ARG A 127 -8.40 13.18 -25.53
N ARG A 128 -8.65 13.58 -26.79
CA ARG A 128 -7.82 14.60 -27.43
C ARG A 128 -8.27 15.96 -26.91
N VAL A 129 -7.44 16.55 -26.06
CA VAL A 129 -7.60 17.91 -25.61
C VAL A 129 -7.13 18.83 -26.74
N ALA A 130 -8.02 19.69 -27.25
CA ALA A 130 -7.73 20.63 -28.33
C ALA A 130 -7.97 22.07 -27.83
N PRO A 131 -6.97 22.68 -27.14
CA PRO A 131 -7.09 24.06 -26.70
C PRO A 131 -7.13 25.00 -27.92
N ILE A 132 -7.84 26.13 -27.79
CA ILE A 132 -7.97 27.15 -28.86
C ILE A 132 -7.06 28.36 -28.63
N ARG A 133 -6.45 28.49 -27.46
CA ARG A 133 -5.53 29.59 -27.11
C ARG A 133 -4.53 29.19 -26.02
N PRO A 134 -3.39 29.90 -25.88
CA PRO A 134 -2.42 29.66 -24.81
C PRO A 134 -3.06 29.71 -23.42
N LEU A 135 -2.52 28.90 -22.49
CA LEU A 135 -2.87 28.89 -21.06
C LEU A 135 -4.33 28.54 -20.76
N GLN A 136 -5.04 27.97 -21.72
CA GLN A 136 -6.41 27.49 -21.52
C GLN A 136 -6.44 26.13 -20.82
N ILE A 137 -5.52 25.24 -21.21
CA ILE A 137 -5.43 23.89 -20.66
C ILE A 137 -3.97 23.57 -20.39
N ILE A 138 -3.69 23.34 -19.11
CA ILE A 138 -2.35 23.02 -18.61
C ILE A 138 -2.34 21.54 -18.23
N GLU A 139 -1.29 20.86 -18.64
CA GLU A 139 -1.01 19.50 -18.22
C GLU A 139 0.17 19.50 -17.24
N MET A 140 0.07 18.68 -16.22
CA MET A 140 1.13 18.45 -15.25
C MET A 140 1.39 16.95 -15.18
N ASP A 141 2.65 16.57 -15.30
CA ASP A 141 3.08 15.17 -15.24
C ASP A 141 4.30 15.02 -14.32
N ILE A 142 4.38 13.86 -13.66
CA ILE A 142 5.53 13.48 -12.84
C ILE A 142 6.10 12.19 -13.40
N LYS A 143 7.34 12.27 -13.90
CA LYS A 143 8.12 11.10 -14.34
C LYS A 143 9.08 10.68 -13.24
N TYR A 144 9.38 9.39 -13.16
CA TYR A 144 10.44 8.87 -12.30
C TYR A 144 11.61 8.36 -13.16
N VAL A 145 12.82 8.74 -12.78
CA VAL A 145 14.06 8.38 -13.47
C VAL A 145 15.00 7.73 -12.47
N TRP A 146 15.58 6.58 -12.83
CA TRP A 146 16.57 5.93 -11.99
C TRP A 146 17.91 6.65 -12.09
N VAL A 147 18.45 7.09 -10.95
CA VAL A 147 19.79 7.72 -10.89
C VAL A 147 20.78 6.68 -10.39
N TYR A 148 21.68 6.26 -11.28
CA TYR A 148 22.61 5.15 -11.00
C TYR A 148 23.58 5.42 -9.85
N GLU A 149 24.16 6.63 -9.82
CA GLU A 149 25.13 7.03 -8.79
C GLU A 149 24.52 6.99 -7.38
N GLU A 150 23.27 7.40 -7.30
CA GLU A 150 22.53 7.58 -6.05
C GLU A 150 21.67 6.37 -5.68
N LYS A 151 21.60 5.36 -6.56
CA LYS A 151 20.86 4.10 -6.41
C LYS A 151 19.41 4.31 -5.93
N LYS A 152 18.76 5.36 -6.41
CA LYS A 152 17.37 5.71 -6.10
C LYS A 152 16.71 6.41 -7.28
N TYR A 153 15.37 6.46 -7.24
CA TYR A 153 14.59 7.22 -8.21
C TYR A 153 14.61 8.71 -7.87
N ALA A 154 14.78 9.54 -8.89
CA ALA A 154 14.46 10.95 -8.87
C ALA A 154 13.12 11.19 -9.59
N PHE A 155 12.41 12.22 -9.17
CA PHE A 155 11.15 12.66 -9.77
C PHE A 155 11.40 13.90 -10.61
N VAL A 156 10.83 13.93 -11.81
CA VAL A 156 10.83 15.07 -12.72
C VAL A 156 9.39 15.55 -12.83
N LEU A 157 9.08 16.69 -12.23
CA LEU A 157 7.81 17.38 -12.39
C LEU A 157 7.90 18.28 -13.62
N THR A 158 6.87 18.27 -14.47
CA THR A 158 6.75 19.18 -15.60
C THR A 158 5.33 19.72 -15.69
N ILE A 159 5.21 21.05 -15.79
CA ILE A 159 3.96 21.76 -16.04
C ILE A 159 4.08 22.40 -17.43
N ILE A 160 3.17 22.05 -18.34
CA ILE A 160 3.24 22.44 -19.75
C ILE A 160 1.90 23.02 -20.21
N ASP A 161 1.95 24.09 -21.01
CA ASP A 161 0.79 24.56 -21.75
C ASP A 161 0.52 23.65 -22.95
N THR A 162 -0.68 23.06 -23.02
CA THR A 162 -1.02 22.10 -24.08
C THR A 162 -1.20 22.76 -25.45
N PHE A 163 -1.44 24.07 -25.50
CA PHE A 163 -1.56 24.83 -26.74
C PHE A 163 -0.20 25.15 -27.34
N THR A 164 0.65 25.88 -26.60
CA THR A 164 1.97 26.30 -27.09
C THR A 164 3.04 25.23 -26.99
N ARG A 165 2.81 24.17 -26.21
CA ARG A 165 3.83 23.19 -25.79
C ARG A 165 5.01 23.81 -25.03
N TYR A 166 4.82 25.01 -24.50
CA TYR A 166 5.81 25.68 -23.68
C TYR A 166 5.80 25.12 -22.24
N VAL A 167 6.98 24.81 -21.71
CA VAL A 167 7.14 24.34 -20.32
C VAL A 167 7.10 25.54 -19.39
N LEU A 168 6.01 25.66 -18.63
CA LEU A 168 5.79 26.75 -17.70
C LEU A 168 6.65 26.61 -16.44
N HIS A 169 6.86 25.38 -15.99
CA HIS A 169 7.72 25.05 -14.86
C HIS A 169 8.20 23.61 -14.95
N TRP A 170 9.41 23.35 -14.46
CA TRP A 170 9.90 22.00 -14.21
C TRP A 170 10.78 21.99 -12.97
N SER A 171 10.80 20.85 -12.28
CA SER A 171 11.67 20.64 -11.14
C SER A 171 12.06 19.18 -11.00
N VAL A 172 13.24 18.95 -10.41
CA VAL A 172 13.77 17.61 -10.18
C VAL A 172 14.16 17.46 -8.72
N GLY A 173 13.83 16.31 -8.14
CA GLY A 173 14.25 15.99 -6.78
C GLY A 173 14.06 14.52 -6.43
N TYR A 174 14.77 14.07 -5.40
CA TYR A 174 14.57 12.73 -4.81
C TYR A 174 13.28 12.62 -3.98
N SER A 175 12.54 13.72 -3.86
CA SER A 175 11.22 13.82 -3.23
C SER A 175 10.37 14.78 -4.05
N MET A 176 9.11 14.42 -4.26
CA MET A 176 8.09 15.28 -4.88
C MET A 176 6.78 15.15 -4.08
N LYS A 177 6.66 15.93 -3.01
CA LYS A 177 5.49 15.94 -2.13
C LYS A 177 4.50 17.03 -2.56
N GLY A 178 3.28 16.98 -2.00
CA GLY A 178 2.23 17.96 -2.27
C GLY A 178 2.67 19.42 -2.11
N GLU A 179 3.53 19.71 -1.14
CA GLU A 179 4.06 21.08 -0.93
C GLU A 179 4.91 21.58 -2.11
N GLN A 180 5.76 20.73 -2.68
CA GLN A 180 6.58 21.09 -3.84
C GLN A 180 5.72 21.30 -5.08
N ILE A 181 4.67 20.50 -5.24
CA ILE A 181 3.68 20.65 -6.31
C ILE A 181 2.92 21.97 -6.16
N LYS A 182 2.52 22.32 -4.92
CA LYS A 182 1.84 23.58 -4.62
C LYS A 182 2.71 24.78 -4.99
N GLN A 183 3.99 24.79 -4.58
CA GLN A 183 4.93 25.86 -4.91
C GLN A 183 5.17 26.01 -6.41
N ALA A 184 5.32 24.89 -7.13
CA ALA A 184 5.41 24.90 -8.58
C ALA A 184 4.17 25.54 -9.23
N TRP A 185 2.98 25.25 -8.69
CA TRP A 185 1.74 25.85 -9.19
C TRP A 185 1.63 27.35 -8.84
N GLU A 186 1.99 27.74 -7.62
CA GLU A 186 2.01 29.15 -7.21
C GLU A 186 2.92 29.98 -8.12
N PHE A 187 4.11 29.45 -8.46
CA PHE A 187 5.01 30.07 -9.43
C PHE A 187 4.34 30.27 -10.80
N VAL A 188 3.72 29.22 -11.37
CA VAL A 188 3.10 29.35 -12.69
C VAL A 188 1.91 30.33 -12.66
N VAL A 189 1.14 30.35 -11.58
CA VAL A 189 0.05 31.33 -11.40
C VAL A 189 0.58 32.76 -11.37
N ALA A 190 1.63 33.01 -10.58
CA ALA A 190 2.23 34.34 -10.42
C ALA A 190 2.86 34.85 -11.72
N GLU A 191 3.62 34.01 -12.42
CA GLU A 191 4.40 34.43 -13.60
C GLU A 191 3.58 34.46 -14.89
N TYR A 192 2.65 33.52 -15.07
CA TYR A 192 1.92 33.41 -16.32
C TYR A 192 0.48 33.93 -16.16
N PHE A 193 -0.31 33.42 -15.22
CA PHE A 193 -1.74 33.74 -15.18
C PHE A 193 -2.07 35.15 -14.67
N GLN A 194 -1.33 35.66 -13.67
CA GLN A 194 -1.63 36.97 -13.08
C GLN A 194 -1.36 38.17 -14.00
N PRO A 195 -0.22 38.27 -14.72
CA PRO A 195 0.05 39.39 -15.63
C PRO A 195 -1.00 39.54 -16.73
N GLN A 196 -1.51 38.43 -17.26
CA GLN A 196 -2.56 38.45 -18.29
C GLN A 196 -3.89 38.97 -17.76
N ARG A 197 -4.22 38.68 -16.49
CA ARG A 197 -5.40 39.23 -15.83
C ARG A 197 -5.28 40.74 -15.62
N TRP A 198 -4.11 41.23 -15.24
CA TRP A 198 -3.87 42.66 -15.04
C TRP A 198 -4.02 43.45 -16.36
N HIS A 199 -3.50 42.92 -17.47
CA HIS A 199 -3.69 43.54 -18.79
C HIS A 199 -5.16 43.61 -19.25
N LEU A 200 -6.00 42.65 -18.86
CA LEU A 200 -7.43 42.66 -19.19
C LEU A 200 -8.25 43.62 -18.31
N MET A 201 -7.77 43.98 -17.12
CA MET A 201 -8.45 44.94 -16.23
C MET A 201 -8.13 46.40 -16.53
N ASN A 202 -6.98 46.69 -17.17
CA ASN A 202 -6.53 48.06 -17.48
C ASN A 202 -6.95 48.55 -18.89
N TRP A 203 -7.88 47.87 -19.55
CA TRP A 203 -8.52 48.31 -20.80
C TRP A 203 -9.99 48.70 -20.59
N LYS A 204 -10.30 49.36 -19.47
CA LYS A 204 -11.57 50.08 -19.29
C LYS A 204 -11.26 51.53 -18.98
#